data_AF-A0A0P7GSG4-F1
#
_entry.id   AF-A0A0P7GSG4-F1
#
_cell.length_a   1.000
_cell.length_b   1.000
_cell.length_c   1.000
_cell.angle_alpha   90.00
_cell.angle_beta   90.00
_cell.angle_gamma   90.00
#
_symmetry.space_group_name_H-M   'P 1'
#
loop_
_entity.id
_entity.type
_entity.pdbx_description
1 polymer ?
#
loop_
_entity_poly.entity_id
_entity_poly.type
_entity_poly.pdbx_seq_one_letter_code
_entity_poly.pdbx_strand_id
1 'polypeptide(L)' 'MLRGDHAGEEGEVLKVDLRDEVIHVEEVTVEKTDGEEVPRPLDASNVRVTELDLEDEVRQERLEEDNE' A
#
# COMPACT_ATOMS: atom_id res chain seq x y z
N MET A 1 -8.18 -2.29 -1.36
CA MET A 1 -8.66 -1.29 -0.38
C MET A 1 -9.95 -1.74 0.28
N LEU A 2 -10.12 -1.48 1.58
CA LEU A 2 -11.33 -1.85 2.31
C LEU A 2 -12.29 -0.68 2.59
N ARG A 3 -11.80 0.56 2.52
CA ARG A 3 -12.56 1.78 2.84
C ARG A 3 -12.17 2.94 1.93
N GLY A 4 -13.00 3.99 1.90
CA GLY A 4 -12.76 5.20 1.11
C GLY A 4 -13.30 5.10 -0.32
N ASP A 5 -12.96 6.09 -1.15
CA ASP A 5 -13.48 6.21 -2.52
C ASP A 5 -13.02 5.07 -3.44
N HIS A 6 -11.86 4.48 -3.16
CA HIS A 6 -11.25 3.37 -3.92
C HIS A 6 -11.55 1.99 -3.30
N ALA A 7 -12.56 1.89 -2.43
CA ALA A 7 -12.88 0.63 -1.75
C ALA A 7 -13.26 -0.47 -2.75
N GLY A 8 -12.65 -1.65 -2.61
CA GLY A 8 -12.82 -2.78 -3.52
C GLY A 8 -11.75 -2.91 -4.61
N GLU A 9 -10.94 -1.88 -4.83
CA GLU A 9 -9.83 -1.92 -5.78
C GLU A 9 -8.57 -2.56 -5.16
N GLU A 10 -7.75 -3.21 -5.96
CA GLU A 10 -6.47 -3.81 -5.58
C GLU A 10 -5.36 -3.17 -6.42
N GLY A 11 -4.15 -3.08 -5.86
CA GLY A 11 -3.01 -2.46 -6.54
C GLY A 11 -1.71 -2.65 -5.76
N GLU A 12 -0.58 -2.48 -6.44
CA GLU A 12 0.75 -2.60 -5.86
C GLU A 12 1.08 -1.41 -4.96
N VAL A 13 1.76 -1.66 -3.82
CA VAL A 13 2.24 -0.59 -2.94
C VAL A 13 3.54 -0.01 -3.50
N LEU A 14 3.45 1.17 -4.13
CA LEU A 14 4.60 1.83 -4.77
C LEU A 14 5.56 2.52 -3.78
N LYS A 15 5.02 3.05 -2.67
CA LYS A 15 5.82 3.75 -1.66
C LYS A 15 5.21 3.63 -0.27
N VAL A 16 6.06 3.40 0.73
CA VAL A 16 5.74 3.52 2.16
C VAL A 16 6.46 4.74 2.73
N ASP A 17 5.73 5.72 3.26
CA ASP A 17 6.30 6.89 3.93
C ASP A 17 6.16 6.77 5.44
N LEU A 18 7.26 6.44 6.11
CA LEU A 18 7.29 6.23 7.56
C LEU A 18 7.19 7.53 8.37
N ARG A 19 7.42 8.70 7.77
CA ARG A 19 7.35 9.98 8.49
C ARG A 19 5.92 10.45 8.63
N ASP A 20 5.14 10.28 7.56
CA ASP A 20 3.75 10.68 7.48
C ASP A 20 2.79 9.52 7.77
N GLU A 21 3.33 8.30 7.98
CA GLU A 21 2.58 7.07 8.27
C GLU A 21 1.54 6.70 7.19
N VAL A 22 1.89 6.97 5.92
CA VAL A 22 1.01 6.72 4.76
C VAL A 22 1.68 5.83 3.72
N ILE A 23 0.86 5.20 2.90
CA ILE A 23 1.30 4.45 1.71
C ILE A 23 0.73 5.07 0.44
N HIS A 24 1.42 4.87 -0.67
CA HIS A 24 0.93 5.17 -2.02
C HIS A 24 0.76 3.85 -2.77
N VAL A 25 -0.39 3.69 -3.41
CA VAL A 25 -0.76 2.49 -4.15
C VAL A 25 -0.96 2.85 -5.62
N GLU A 26 -0.58 1.94 -6.51
CA GLU A 26 -0.74 2.09 -7.95
C GLU A 26 -2.21 2.36 -8.32
N GLU A 27 -2.43 3.21 -9.33
CA GLU A 27 -3.74 3.67 -9.83
C GLU A 27 -4.64 4.39 -8.80
N VAL A 28 -4.21 4.52 -7.54
CA VAL A 28 -4.91 5.32 -6.53
C VAL A 28 -4.36 6.74 -6.55
N THR A 29 -4.88 7.53 -7.50
CA THR A 29 -4.42 8.89 -7.82
C THR A 29 -5.51 9.93 -7.65
N VAL A 30 -5.12 11.20 -7.72
CA VAL A 30 -6.01 12.35 -7.88
C VAL A 30 -5.50 13.17 -9.05
N GLU A 31 -6.39 13.49 -9.98
CA GLU A 31 -6.11 14.42 -11.06
C GLU A 31 -6.09 15.85 -10.52
N LYS A 32 -4.98 16.56 -10.73
CA LYS A 32 -4.86 17.99 -10.45
C LYS A 32 -5.54 18.82 -11.55
N THR A 33 -5.71 20.11 -11.28
CA THR A 33 -6.30 21.06 -12.25
C THR A 33 -5.49 21.23 -13.54
N ASP A 34 -4.21 20.85 -13.54
CA ASP A 34 -3.32 20.86 -14.70
C ASP A 34 -3.33 19.52 -15.47
N GLY A 35 -4.12 18.53 -15.02
CA GLY A 35 -4.23 17.19 -15.59
C GLY A 35 -3.15 16.22 -15.13
N GLU A 36 -2.25 16.63 -14.24
CA GLU A 36 -1.27 15.71 -13.65
C GLU A 36 -1.95 14.79 -12.62
N GLU A 37 -1.75 13.48 -12.76
CA GLU A 37 -2.16 12.51 -11.76
C GLU A 37 -1.09 12.37 -10.68
N VAL A 38 -1.49 12.61 -9.43
CA VAL A 38 -0.61 12.42 -8.27
C VAL A 38 -1.16 11.34 -7.35
N PRO A 39 -0.29 10.55 -6.71
CA PRO A 39 -0.74 9.46 -5.86
C PRO A 39 -1.48 10.02 -4.63
N ARG A 40 -2.61 9.39 -4.29
CA ARG A 40 -3.38 9.72 -3.10
C ARG A 40 -2.81 8.95 -1.90
N PRO A 41 -2.37 9.62 -0.83
CA PRO A 41 -1.87 8.93 0.35
C PRO A 41 -3.00 8.20 1.08
N LEU A 42 -2.69 7.00 1.58
CA LEU A 42 -3.63 6.14 2.26
C LEU A 42 -3.09 5.68 3.61
N ASP A 43 -3.99 5.60 4.59
CA ASP A 43 -3.72 5.02 5.90
C ASP A 43 -3.75 3.49 5.82
N ALA A 44 -2.76 2.82 6.41
CA ALA A 44 -2.63 1.37 6.39
C ALA A 44 -3.84 0.64 7.03
N SER A 45 -4.55 1.28 7.97
CA SER A 45 -5.75 0.70 8.59
C SER A 45 -6.95 0.57 7.65
N ASN A 46 -6.92 1.24 6.49
CA ASN A 46 -7.97 1.17 5.47
C ASN A 46 -7.69 0.12 4.39
N VAL A 47 -6.57 -0.59 4.48
CA VAL A 47 -6.13 -1.56 3.45
C VAL A 47 -6.03 -2.97 4.03
N ARG A 48 -5.87 -3.95 3.14
CA ARG A 48 -5.56 -5.33 3.47
C ARG A 48 -4.50 -5.81 2.49
N VAL A 49 -3.46 -6.44 3.01
CA VAL A 49 -2.45 -7.12 2.20
C VAL A 49 -3.03 -8.43 1.68
N THR A 50 -3.04 -8.59 0.36
CA THR A 50 -3.54 -9.79 -0.33
C THR A 50 -2.41 -10.69 -0.82
N GLU A 51 -1.26 -10.11 -1.16
CA GLU A 51 -0.05 -10.80 -1.60
C GLU A 51 1.18 -10.17 -0.94
N LEU A 52 2.22 -10.98 -0.72
CA LEU A 52 3.46 -10.56 -0.06
C LEU A 52 4.63 -10.69 -1.03
N ASP A 53 5.47 -9.66 -1.04
CA ASP A 53 6.82 -9.75 -1.58
C ASP A 53 7.77 -10.27 -0.48
N LEU A 54 8.38 -11.43 -0.74
CA LEU A 54 9.29 -12.15 0.17
C LEU A 54 10.70 -12.30 -0.44
N GLU A 55 11.11 -11.41 -1.33
CA GLU A 55 12.48 -11.42 -1.87
C GLU A 55 13.56 -11.16 -0.80
N ASP A 56 13.20 -10.48 0.30
CA ASP A 56 14.08 -10.27 1.46
C ASP A 56 14.05 -11.47 2.42
N GLU A 57 15.17 -12.16 2.52
CA GLU A 57 15.38 -13.33 3.39
C GLU A 57 15.01 -13.01 4.86
N VAL A 58 15.37 -11.82 5.37
CA VAL A 58 15.09 -11.43 6.76
C VAL A 58 13.60 -11.29 7.01
N ARG A 59 12.85 -10.79 6.02
CA ARG A 59 11.38 -10.67 6.10
C ARG A 59 10.72 -12.04 6.07
N GLN A 60 11.17 -12.92 5.17
CA GLN A 60 10.63 -14.27 5.03
C GLN A 60 10.84 -15.07 6.32
N GLU A 61 12.07 -15.13 6.83
CA GLU A 61 12.40 -15.88 8.05
C GLU A 61 11.56 -15.42 9.25
N ARG A 62 11.42 -14.10 9.45
CA ARG A 62 10.60 -13.56 10.56
C ARG A 62 9.13 -13.97 10.48
N LEU A 63 8.57 -13.97 9.28
CA LEU A 63 7.17 -14.36 9.10
C LEU A 63 6.95 -15.86 9.30
N GLU A 64 7.95 -16.69 8.98
CA GLU A 64 7.89 -18.13 9.19
C GLU A 64 8.11 -18.50 10.66
N GLU A 65 9.09 -17.89 11.34
CA GLU A 65 9.42 -18.13 12.76
C GLU A 65 8.25 -17.80 13.70
N ASP A 66 7.58 -16.66 13.49
CA ASP A 66 6.48 -16.22 14.36
C ASP A 66 5.22 -17.13 14.28
N ASN A 67 5.16 -18.05 13.31
CA ASN A 67 4.02 -18.94 13.07
C ASN A 67 4.22 -20.38 13.55
N GLU A 68 5.36 -20.70 14.19
CA GLU A 68 5.66 -22.02 14.81
C GLU A 68 5.52 -22.00 16.35
#